data_AF-A0A3M1ZS68-F1
#
_entry.id   AF-A0A3M1ZS68-F1
#
_cell.length_a   1.000
_cell.length_b   1.000
_cell.length_c   1.000
_cell.angle_alpha   90.00
_cell.angle_beta   90.00
_cell.angle_gamma   90.00
#
_symmetry.space_group_name_H-M   'P 1'
#
loop_
_entity.id
_entity.type
_entity.pdbx_description
1 polymer ?
#
loop_
_entity_poly.entity_id
_entity_poly.type
_entity_poly.pdbx_seq_one_letter_code
_entity_poly.pdbx_strand_id
1 'polypeptide(L)'
;MIDIQRILTCLPHRYPFLLVDRVVELVPGERIEAIKNVTVNEPFFPGHFPGRPIMPGVLIVEALAQAGGILALHTTQECTEGKLMLFRGIDRVRFRRPVTPG
;
A
#
# COMPACT_ATOMS: atom_id res chain seq x y z
N MET A 1 -11.46 -3.03 -11.63
CA MET A 1 -11.09 -3.71 -10.37
C MET A 1 -9.83 -4.53 -10.59
N ILE A 2 -8.84 -4.41 -9.71
CA ILE A 2 -7.57 -5.16 -9.74
C ILE A 2 -7.49 -5.96 -8.45
N ASP A 3 -7.35 -7.29 -8.58
CA ASP A 3 -7.23 -8.19 -7.44
C ASP A 3 -5.76 -8.42 -7.04
N ILE A 4 -5.56 -9.22 -5.98
CA ILE A 4 -4.23 -9.49 -5.44
C ILE A 4 -3.30 -10.17 -6.45
N GLN A 5 -3.83 -11.03 -7.34
CA GLN A 5 -3.00 -11.73 -8.33
C GLN A 5 -2.43 -10.73 -9.34
N ARG A 6 -3.26 -9.80 -9.82
CA ARG A 6 -2.79 -8.73 -10.69
C ARG A 6 -1.85 -7.77 -9.95
N ILE A 7 -2.13 -7.41 -8.71
CA ILE A 7 -1.22 -6.57 -7.90
C ILE A 7 0.17 -7.21 -7.77
N LEU A 8 0.26 -8.52 -7.54
CA LEU A 8 1.53 -9.25 -7.46
C LEU A 8 2.33 -9.22 -8.77
N THR A 9 1.67 -9.11 -9.91
CA THR A 9 2.34 -8.92 -11.22
C THR A 9 2.80 -7.47 -11.44
N CYS A 10 2.07 -6.49 -10.92
CA CYS A 10 2.40 -5.07 -11.08
C CYS A 10 3.53 -4.61 -10.13
N LEU A 11 3.45 -5.02 -8.87
CA LEU A 11 4.36 -4.58 -7.82
C LEU A 11 5.41 -5.66 -7.50
N PRO A 12 6.68 -5.27 -7.23
CA PRO A 12 7.70 -6.20 -6.77
C PRO A 12 7.53 -6.58 -5.28
N HIS A 13 6.76 -5.82 -4.51
CA HIS A 13 6.54 -6.03 -3.08
C HIS A 13 5.92 -7.41 -2.80
N ARG A 14 6.38 -8.06 -1.73
CA ARG A 14 5.90 -9.36 -1.25
C ARG A 14 5.72 -9.31 0.27
N TYR A 15 5.09 -10.34 0.84
CA TYR A 15 4.98 -10.48 2.28
C TYR A 15 6.37 -10.37 2.96
N PRO A 16 6.50 -9.63 4.09
CA PRO A 16 5.45 -8.95 4.85
C PRO A 16 5.19 -7.48 4.45
N PHE A 17 5.66 -7.04 3.28
CA PHE A 17 5.70 -5.63 2.89
C PHE A 17 4.86 -5.29 1.66
N LEU A 18 3.97 -6.19 1.20
CA LEU A 18 2.89 -5.84 0.27
C LEU A 18 1.66 -5.43 1.08
N LEU A 19 1.24 -4.17 0.95
CA LEU A 19 0.24 -3.54 1.81
C LEU A 19 -0.98 -3.02 1.03
N VAL A 20 -1.20 -3.49 -0.18
CA VAL A 20 -2.42 -3.22 -0.96
C VAL A 20 -3.06 -4.54 -1.33
N ASP A 21 -4.29 -4.76 -0.88
CA ASP A 21 -5.00 -6.03 -1.08
C ASP A 21 -5.88 -6.02 -2.33
N ARG A 22 -6.40 -4.84 -2.71
CA ARG A 22 -7.30 -4.68 -3.86
C ARG A 22 -7.31 -3.24 -4.37
N VAL A 23 -7.50 -3.04 -5.67
CA VAL A 23 -7.85 -1.73 -6.25
C VAL A 23 -9.30 -1.77 -6.73
N VAL A 24 -10.12 -0.88 -6.19
CA VAL A 24 -11.55 -0.78 -6.55
C VAL A 24 -11.74 0.10 -7.77
N GLU A 25 -11.00 1.20 -7.85
CA GLU A 25 -11.05 2.15 -8.96
C GLU A 25 -9.65 2.65 -9.34
N LEU A 26 -9.42 2.83 -10.64
CA LEU A 26 -8.19 3.40 -11.18
C LEU A 26 -8.52 4.20 -12.44
N VAL A 27 -8.17 5.49 -12.42
CA VAL A 27 -8.21 6.38 -13.58
C VAL A 27 -6.78 6.80 -13.91
N PRO A 28 -6.18 6.29 -15.01
CA PRO A 28 -4.78 6.56 -15.35
C PRO A 28 -4.46 8.04 -15.39
N GLY A 29 -3.35 8.44 -14.76
CA GLY A 29 -2.89 9.83 -14.67
C GLY A 29 -3.66 10.72 -13.69
N GLU A 30 -4.73 10.21 -13.06
CA GLU A 30 -5.62 11.03 -12.24
C GLU A 30 -5.77 10.50 -10.81
N ARG A 31 -6.34 9.30 -10.62
CA ARG A 31 -6.65 8.79 -9.27
C ARG A 31 -6.65 7.27 -9.16
N ILE A 32 -6.43 6.80 -7.93
CA ILE A 32 -6.57 5.40 -7.55
C ILE A 32 -7.31 5.30 -6.22
N GLU A 33 -8.20 4.32 -6.10
CA GLU A 33 -8.84 3.93 -4.86
C GLU A 33 -8.52 2.46 -4.57
N ALA A 34 -7.88 2.21 -3.43
CA ALA A 34 -7.36 0.90 -3.06
C ALA A 34 -7.72 0.55 -1.62
N ILE A 35 -7.74 -0.76 -1.34
CA ILE A 35 -8.09 -1.34 -0.06
C ILE A 35 -6.83 -1.98 0.54
N LYS A 36 -6.57 -1.63 1.80
CA LYS A 36 -5.72 -2.37 2.72
C LYS A 36 -6.59 -2.81 3.90
N ASN A 37 -6.87 -4.10 3.99
CA ASN A 37 -7.48 -4.71 5.15
C ASN A 37 -6.47 -4.71 6.30
N VAL A 38 -6.96 -4.38 7.49
CA VAL A 38 -6.15 -4.34 8.71
C VAL A 38 -6.63 -5.45 9.63
N THR A 39 -5.77 -6.41 9.91
CA THR A 39 -6.12 -7.58 10.74
C THR A 39 -5.09 -7.79 11.84
N VAL A 40 -5.54 -8.24 13.02
CA VAL A 40 -4.64 -8.50 14.16
C VAL A 40 -3.59 -9.57 13.85
N ASN A 41 -3.82 -10.38 12.80
CA ASN A 41 -2.90 -11.41 12.32
C ASN A 41 -1.76 -10.88 11.42
N GLU A 42 -1.49 -9.57 11.42
CA GLU A 42 -0.35 -9.00 10.69
C GLU A 42 0.92 -8.94 11.56
N PRO A 43 2.11 -9.16 10.98
CA PRO A 43 3.35 -9.40 11.73
C PRO A 43 3.85 -8.20 12.54
N PHE A 44 3.34 -6.99 12.29
CA PHE A 44 3.72 -5.80 13.05
C PHE A 44 2.88 -5.58 14.32
N PHE A 45 1.71 -6.21 14.45
CA PHE A 45 0.85 -6.02 15.63
C PHE A 45 1.38 -6.63 16.94
N PRO A 46 2.11 -7.76 16.96
CA PRO A 46 2.75 -8.25 18.18
C PRO A 46 3.67 -7.20 18.83
N GLY A 47 4.27 -6.32 18.02
CA GLY A 47 5.19 -5.26 18.48
C GLY A 47 4.59 -3.86 18.55
N HIS A 48 3.42 -3.60 17.94
CA HIS A 48 2.89 -2.24 17.83
C HIS A 48 1.38 -2.18 18.16
N PHE A 49 1.00 -2.24 19.43
CA PHE A 49 1.82 -2.50 20.63
C PHE A 49 1.24 -3.71 21.38
N PRO A 50 2.04 -4.42 22.21
CA PRO A 50 1.52 -5.48 23.06
C PRO A 50 0.29 -5.02 23.86
N GLY A 51 -0.83 -5.72 23.72
CA GLY A 51 -2.11 -5.39 24.37
C GLY A 51 -2.88 -4.20 23.79
N ARG A 52 -2.33 -3.48 22.81
CA ARG A 52 -2.98 -2.34 22.14
C ARG A 52 -2.55 -2.26 20.66
N PRO A 53 -3.13 -3.09 19.78
CA PRO A 53 -2.75 -3.13 18.37
C PRO A 53 -3.16 -1.83 17.67
N ILE A 54 -2.17 -1.12 17.13
CA ILE A 54 -2.34 0.12 16.36
C ILE A 54 -1.54 -0.05 15.07
N MET A 55 -2.12 0.23 13.91
CA MET A 55 -1.36 0.17 12.66
C MET A 55 -0.27 1.27 12.69
N PRO A 56 1.01 0.94 12.45
CA PRO A 56 2.06 1.95 12.37
C PRO A 56 1.72 2.96 11.27
N GLY A 57 1.73 4.26 11.60
CA GLY A 57 1.38 5.31 10.62
C GLY A 57 2.25 5.28 9.37
N VAL A 58 3.52 4.91 9.51
CA VAL A 58 4.45 4.74 8.38
C VAL A 58 4.00 3.65 7.39
N LEU A 59 3.31 2.60 7.84
CA LEU A 59 2.77 1.56 6.97
C LEU A 59 1.51 2.02 6.22
N ILE A 60 0.78 3.00 6.76
CA ILE A 60 -0.30 3.68 6.02
C ILE A 60 0.31 4.45 4.85
N VAL A 61 1.40 5.19 5.10
CA VAL A 61 2.10 5.94 4.06
C VAL A 61 2.70 5.01 3.00
N GLU A 62 3.27 3.88 3.42
CA GLU A 62 3.77 2.85 2.50
C GLU A 62 2.66 2.26 1.64
N ALA A 63 1.50 1.93 2.22
CA ALA A 63 0.35 1.45 1.45
C ALA A 63 -0.13 2.50 0.42
N LEU A 64 -0.13 3.78 0.78
CA LEU A 64 -0.41 4.88 -0.16
C LEU A 64 0.64 4.98 -1.26
N ALA A 65 1.92 4.82 -0.94
CA ALA A 65 3.01 4.81 -1.92
C ALA A 65 2.88 3.64 -2.90
N GLN A 66 2.53 2.45 -2.42
CA GLN A 66 2.29 1.27 -3.26
C GLN A 66 1.08 1.45 -4.17
N ALA A 67 -0.02 2.02 -3.66
CA ALA A 67 -1.18 2.37 -4.48
C ALA A 67 -0.81 3.40 -5.57
N GLY A 68 -0.06 4.45 -5.21
CA GLY A 68 0.48 5.41 -6.17
C GLY A 68 1.40 4.78 -7.21
N GLY A 69 2.23 3.80 -6.81
CA GLY A 69 3.03 3.00 -7.71
C GLY A 69 2.18 2.23 -8.72
N ILE A 70 1.11 1.56 -8.27
CA ILE A 70 0.16 0.89 -9.17
C ILE A 70 -0.42 1.89 -10.18
N LEU A 71 -0.85 3.07 -9.72
CA LEU A 71 -1.37 4.11 -10.62
C LEU A 71 -0.34 4.56 -11.65
N ALA A 72 0.90 4.82 -11.23
CA ALA A 72 1.97 5.27 -12.10
C ALA A 72 2.24 4.26 -13.23
N LEU A 73 2.33 2.97 -12.91
CA LEU A 73 2.54 1.90 -13.90
C LEU A 73 1.43 1.81 -14.93
N HIS A 74 0.17 1.93 -14.49
CA HIS A 74 -0.97 1.92 -15.40
C HIS A 74 -1.08 3.19 -16.24
N THR A 75 -0.48 4.29 -15.78
CA THR A 75 -0.45 5.57 -16.50
C THR A 75 0.62 5.58 -17.59
N THR A 76 1.83 5.11 -17.28
CA THR A 76 2.96 5.18 -18.21
C THR A 76 3.02 3.99 -19.17
N GLN A 77 2.27 2.91 -18.90
CA GLN A 77 2.34 1.63 -19.63
C GLN A 77 3.76 1.05 -19.69
N GLU A 78 4.66 1.47 -18.80
CA GLU A 78 6.03 0.98 -18.79
C GLU A 78 6.09 -0.42 -18.17
N CYS A 79 6.83 -1.32 -18.82
CA CYS A 79 7.24 -2.59 -18.22
C CYS A 79 8.16 -2.31 -17.03
N THR A 80 7.79 -2.83 -15.86
CA THR A 80 8.59 -2.79 -14.62
C THR A 80 9.71 -3.80 -14.59
N GLU A 81 9.88 -4.64 -15.63
CA GLU A 81 10.95 -5.62 -15.68
C GLU A 81 12.32 -4.95 -15.50
N GLY A 82 12.93 -5.21 -14.34
CA GLY A 82 14.23 -4.66 -13.95
C GLY A 82 14.23 -3.22 -13.42
N LYS A 83 13.08 -2.53 -13.33
CA LYS A 83 12.99 -1.14 -12.83
C LYS A 83 12.41 -1.08 -11.41
N LEU A 84 13.18 -0.54 -10.46
CA LEU A 84 12.71 -0.29 -9.10
C LEU A 84 12.14 1.14 -9.00
N MET A 85 10.86 1.24 -8.63
CA MET A 85 10.26 2.53 -8.26
C MET A 85 10.75 2.93 -6.87
N LEU A 86 11.51 4.01 -6.81
CA LEU A 86 12.02 4.55 -5.54
C LEU A 86 11.17 5.72 -5.08
N PHE A 87 10.58 5.58 -3.91
CA PHE A 87 9.83 6.64 -3.24
C PHE A 87 10.81 7.62 -2.59
N ARG A 88 10.90 8.84 -3.14
CA ARG A 88 12.00 9.78 -2.83
C ARG A 88 11.75 10.69 -1.64
N GLY A 89 10.49 10.92 -1.29
CA GLY A 89 10.16 11.90 -0.26
C GLY A 89 8.67 11.95 0.01
N ILE A 90 8.35 12.47 1.18
CA ILE A 90 7.00 12.62 1.70
C ILE A 90 6.93 14.01 2.31
N ASP A 91 5.87 14.75 2.02
CA ASP A 91 5.62 16.07 2.60
C ASP A 91 4.20 16.14 3.17
N ARG A 92 3.99 17.00 4.17
CA ARG A 92 2.69 17.33 4.78
C ARG A 92 1.86 16.13 5.26
N VAL A 93 2.50 15.04 5.70
CA VAL A 93 1.79 13.90 6.29
C VAL A 93 1.25 14.26 7.67
N ARG A 94 -0.04 13.95 7.87
CA ARG A 94 -0.73 14.15 9.15
C ARG A 94 -1.65 12.98 9.43
N PHE A 95 -1.39 12.26 10.52
CA PHE A 95 -2.27 11.20 11.03
C PHE A 95 -3.34 11.82 11.91
N ARG A 96 -4.62 11.58 11.59
CA ARG A 96 -5.76 12.18 12.33
C ARG A 96 -6.30 11.29 13.44
N ARG A 97 -6.33 9.97 13.21
CA ARG A 97 -6.84 8.96 14.13
C ARG A 97 -6.03 7.67 13.98
N PRO A 98 -5.88 6.87 15.04
CA PRO A 98 -5.30 5.55 14.93
C PRO A 98 -6.16 4.66 14.04
N VAL A 99 -5.51 3.79 13.28
CA VAL A 99 -6.14 2.67 12.58
C VAL A 99 -5.86 1.41 13.39
N THR A 100 -6.88 0.59 13.62
CA THR A 100 -6.83 -0.64 14.44
C THR A 100 -7.30 -1.82 13.59
N PRO A 101 -7.07 -3.07 14.02
CA PRO A 101 -7.69 -4.22 13.38
C PRO A 101 -9.22 -4.11 13.29
N GLY A 102 -9.78 -4.57 12.17
CA GLY A 102 -11.22 -4.48 11.84
C GLY A 102 -11.64 -3.17 11.17
#